data_AF-A0A3P6RQL1-F1
#
_entry.id   AF-A0A3P6RQL1-F1
#
_cell.length_a   1.000
_cell.length_b   1.000
_cell.length_c   1.000
_cell.angle_alpha   90.00
_cell.angle_beta   90.00
_cell.angle_gamma   90.00
#
_symmetry.space_group_name_H-M   'P 1'
#
loop_
_entity.id
_entity.type
_entity.pdbx_description
1 polymer ?
#
loop_
_entity_poly.entity_id
_entity_poly.type
_entity_poly.pdbx_seq_one_letter_code
_entity_poly.pdbx_strand_id
1 'polypeptide(L)'
;MWKISAEQFLEFEPSHEESLAAIWNSLNDDERSSLPVLDPGDVTCSLFVSSQGKLLIGRADGLIVMTYACETLSRQLLDVSLEKPTIRRLNGHKAAVTNLFYPFEHHPRFDPQLLVSGADDFAVIVWNINTAAKLYKFTVHGGPILRFLVPPANTSKQISKCICSVAADNSVSLLNIRDMKCALLASRHPHPVTLVKWRPLDDFMLVRLDDGSVYVWQMETGKFIYPRISVVGEEVLAACDEQIGREEGTDEVAAPQAIVLMRTLRYRGMDMVRHLGASFY
;
A
#
# COMPACT_ATOMS: atom_id res chain seq x y z
N MET A 1 -93.26 -15.91 -23.94
CA MET A 1 -92.80 -16.37 -22.60
C MET A 1 -91.91 -17.57 -22.83
N TRP A 2 -90.60 -17.35 -22.97
CA TRP A 2 -89.59 -18.40 -23.16
C TRP A 2 -88.75 -18.45 -21.88
N LYS A 3 -88.71 -19.59 -21.19
CA LYS A 3 -87.85 -19.80 -20.02
C LYS A 3 -86.45 -20.18 -20.51
N ILE A 4 -85.48 -19.33 -20.20
CA ILE A 4 -84.06 -19.56 -20.49
C ILE A 4 -83.55 -20.58 -19.45
N SER A 5 -82.99 -21.68 -19.93
CA SER A 5 -82.29 -22.70 -19.15
C SER A 5 -80.99 -22.10 -18.62
N ALA A 6 -80.71 -22.31 -17.32
CA ALA A 6 -79.52 -21.80 -16.65
C ALA A 6 -78.23 -22.26 -17.35
N GLU A 7 -77.30 -21.32 -17.53
CA GLU A 7 -75.96 -21.55 -18.04
C GLU A 7 -75.18 -22.45 -17.07
N GLN A 8 -74.68 -23.59 -17.55
CA GLN A 8 -73.70 -24.40 -16.82
C GLN A 8 -72.35 -23.69 -16.90
N PHE A 9 -71.89 -23.16 -15.77
CA PHE A 9 -70.54 -22.62 -15.63
C PHE A 9 -69.54 -23.78 -15.56
N LEU A 10 -68.53 -23.75 -16.43
CA LEU A 10 -67.35 -24.59 -16.29
C LEU A 10 -66.50 -24.05 -15.13
N GLU A 11 -66.53 -24.72 -13.99
CA GLU A 11 -65.57 -24.49 -12.90
C GLU A 11 -64.24 -25.13 -13.27
N PHE A 12 -63.23 -24.30 -13.53
CA PHE A 12 -61.86 -24.73 -13.75
C PHE A 12 -61.08 -24.52 -12.44
N GLU A 13 -60.67 -25.61 -11.79
CA GLU A 13 -59.80 -25.53 -10.63
C GLU A 13 -58.36 -25.19 -11.08
N PRO A 14 -57.76 -24.09 -10.60
CA PRO A 14 -56.38 -23.76 -10.94
C PRO A 14 -55.44 -24.81 -10.33
N SER A 15 -54.64 -25.46 -11.19
CA SER A 15 -53.68 -26.48 -10.76
C SER A 15 -52.45 -25.92 -10.04
N HIS A 16 -52.23 -24.61 -10.10
CA HIS A 16 -51.14 -23.91 -9.43
C HIS A 16 -51.61 -22.51 -9.02
N GLU A 17 -51.62 -22.24 -7.72
CA GLU A 17 -51.70 -20.89 -7.16
C GLU A 17 -50.31 -20.49 -6.68
N GLU A 18 -49.62 -19.63 -7.44
CA GLU A 18 -48.47 -18.92 -6.90
C GLU A 18 -48.90 -17.54 -6.42
N SER A 19 -48.65 -17.27 -5.14
CA SER A 19 -48.93 -15.98 -4.54
C SER A 19 -48.07 -14.91 -5.20
N LEU A 20 -48.67 -13.79 -5.59
CA LEU A 20 -47.94 -12.59 -6.02
C LEU A 20 -46.90 -12.17 -4.98
N ALA A 21 -47.12 -12.46 -3.68
CA ALA A 21 -46.12 -12.23 -2.64
C ALA A 21 -44.91 -13.19 -2.71
N ALA A 22 -45.11 -14.44 -3.14
CA ALA A 22 -44.03 -15.40 -3.35
C ALA A 22 -43.17 -15.02 -4.57
N ILE A 23 -43.84 -14.63 -5.67
CA ILE A 23 -43.19 -14.10 -6.87
C ILE A 23 -42.44 -12.78 -6.56
N TRP A 24 -43.05 -11.89 -5.76
CA TRP A 24 -42.43 -10.65 -5.31
C TRP A 24 -41.22 -10.89 -4.41
N ASN A 25 -41.26 -11.92 -3.55
CA ASN A 25 -40.11 -12.32 -2.75
C ASN A 25 -39.00 -12.93 -3.62
N SER A 26 -39.32 -13.75 -4.63
CA SER A 26 -38.31 -14.28 -5.56
C SER A 26 -37.72 -13.22 -6.49
N LEU A 27 -38.48 -12.17 -6.81
CA LEU A 27 -38.00 -11.00 -7.57
C LEU A 27 -37.16 -10.06 -6.72
N ASN A 28 -37.40 -9.99 -5.40
CA ASN A 28 -36.61 -9.19 -4.47
C ASN A 28 -35.37 -9.91 -3.92
N ASP A 29 -35.27 -11.24 -4.05
CA ASP A 29 -34.06 -11.99 -3.69
C ASP A 29 -32.84 -11.60 -4.53
N ASP A 30 -33.04 -10.90 -5.66
CA ASP A 30 -31.97 -10.36 -6.50
C ASP A 30 -31.53 -8.93 -6.13
N GLU A 31 -32.14 -8.29 -5.12
CA GLU A 31 -31.73 -6.97 -4.66
C GLU A 31 -31.00 -7.01 -3.31
N ARG A 32 -29.68 -7.22 -3.38
CA ARG A 32 -28.66 -6.18 -3.08
C ARG A 32 -27.35 -6.77 -2.55
N SER A 33 -26.26 -6.25 -3.13
CA SER A 33 -24.86 -6.28 -2.65
C SER A 33 -23.99 -7.51 -2.98
N SER A 34 -24.05 -8.01 -4.21
CA SER A 34 -22.82 -8.50 -4.83
C SER A 34 -22.53 -7.63 -6.05
N LEU A 35 -21.39 -6.96 -6.07
CA LEU A 35 -20.89 -6.26 -7.25
C LEU A 35 -21.00 -7.22 -8.45
N PRO A 36 -21.86 -6.98 -9.46
CA PRO A 36 -22.05 -7.92 -10.57
C PRO A 36 -20.82 -7.98 -11.51
N VAL A 37 -19.74 -7.29 -11.14
CA VAL A 37 -18.53 -7.04 -11.93
C VAL A 37 -17.30 -7.67 -11.28
N LEU A 38 -17.34 -7.97 -9.99
CA LEU A 38 -16.20 -8.55 -9.28
C LEU A 38 -16.57 -9.98 -8.90
N ASP A 39 -15.80 -10.95 -9.38
CA ASP A 39 -15.99 -12.35 -8.96
C ASP A 39 -16.04 -12.40 -7.41
N PRO A 40 -16.74 -13.37 -6.78
CA PRO A 40 -17.09 -13.38 -5.36
C PRO A 40 -15.91 -13.60 -4.38
N GLY A 41 -14.73 -13.06 -4.68
CA GLY A 41 -13.56 -13.13 -3.83
C GLY A 41 -13.56 -12.03 -2.78
N ASP A 42 -13.10 -12.39 -1.59
CA ASP A 42 -12.95 -11.47 -0.47
C ASP A 42 -12.00 -10.33 -0.81
N VAL A 43 -12.49 -9.10 -0.66
CA VAL A 43 -11.72 -7.88 -0.84
C VAL A 43 -10.94 -7.59 0.43
N THR A 44 -9.62 -7.50 0.30
CA THR A 44 -8.70 -7.26 1.42
C THR A 44 -8.22 -5.83 1.47
N CYS A 45 -8.11 -5.16 0.32
CA CYS A 45 -7.74 -3.76 0.23
C CYS A 45 -8.30 -3.11 -1.04
N SER A 46 -8.43 -1.78 -1.02
CA SER A 46 -8.88 -1.01 -2.18
C SER A 46 -8.10 0.30 -2.28
N LEU A 47 -7.80 0.75 -3.50
CA LEU A 47 -7.15 2.02 -3.78
C LEU A 47 -7.86 2.72 -4.93
N PHE A 48 -8.28 3.96 -4.72
CA PHE A 48 -8.84 4.80 -5.77
C PHE A 48 -7.79 5.78 -6.29
N VAL A 49 -7.38 5.60 -7.55
CA VAL A 49 -6.45 6.48 -8.24
C VAL A 49 -7.27 7.58 -8.93
N SER A 50 -7.47 8.67 -8.20
CA SER A 50 -8.23 9.86 -8.60
C SER A 50 -7.73 10.47 -9.91
N SER A 51 -6.41 10.58 -10.07
CA SER A 51 -5.76 11.17 -11.24
C SER A 51 -6.06 10.44 -12.56
N GLN A 52 -6.45 9.16 -12.49
CA GLN A 52 -6.76 8.33 -13.66
C GLN A 52 -8.20 7.79 -13.65
N GLY A 53 -8.99 8.10 -12.62
CA GLY A 53 -10.34 7.57 -12.42
C GLY A 53 -10.42 6.05 -12.26
N LYS A 54 -9.33 5.40 -11.84
CA LYS A 54 -9.23 3.93 -11.73
C LYS A 54 -9.43 3.48 -10.29
N LEU A 55 -10.23 2.44 -10.10
CA LEU A 55 -10.41 1.74 -8.84
C LEU A 55 -9.61 0.43 -8.90
N LEU A 56 -8.74 0.23 -7.93
CA LEU A 56 -7.94 -0.98 -7.74
C LEU A 56 -8.45 -1.72 -6.51
N ILE A 57 -8.63 -3.02 -6.64
CA ILE A 57 -9.19 -3.88 -5.60
C ILE A 57 -8.24 -5.06 -5.45
N GLY A 58 -7.60 -5.17 -4.29
CA GLY A 58 -6.79 -6.32 -3.91
C GLY A 58 -7.67 -7.37 -3.24
N ARG A 59 -7.46 -8.63 -3.59
CA ARG A 59 -8.25 -9.77 -3.11
C ARG A 59 -7.42 -10.73 -2.27
N ALA A 60 -8.12 -11.55 -1.48
CA ALA A 60 -7.55 -12.61 -0.66
C ALA A 60 -6.84 -13.73 -1.46
N ASP A 61 -7.22 -13.93 -2.72
CA ASP A 61 -6.62 -14.92 -3.63
C ASP A 61 -5.32 -14.42 -4.31
N GLY A 62 -4.90 -13.18 -4.04
CA GLY A 62 -3.72 -12.57 -4.66
C GLY A 62 -3.97 -11.90 -6.00
N LEU A 63 -5.22 -11.90 -6.48
CA LEU A 63 -5.62 -11.15 -7.67
C LEU A 63 -5.79 -9.67 -7.32
N ILE A 64 -5.32 -8.79 -8.20
CA ILE A 64 -5.68 -7.38 -8.17
C ILE A 64 -6.58 -7.09 -9.37
N VAL A 65 -7.77 -6.58 -9.10
CA VAL A 65 -8.74 -6.19 -10.13
C VAL A 65 -8.71 -4.67 -10.27
N MET A 66 -8.64 -4.21 -11.52
CA MET A 66 -8.64 -2.80 -11.87
C MET A 66 -9.84 -2.49 -12.76
N THR A 67 -10.63 -1.49 -12.37
CA THR A 67 -11.80 -0.99 -13.12
C THR A 67 -11.78 0.53 -13.17
N TYR A 68 -12.60 1.13 -14.01
CA TYR A 68 -12.88 2.57 -13.92
C TYR A 68 -13.96 2.82 -12.87
N ALA A 69 -13.70 3.75 -11.95
CA ALA A 69 -14.61 4.03 -10.84
C ALA A 69 -15.95 4.57 -11.33
N CYS A 70 -15.94 5.56 -12.23
CA CYS A 70 -17.16 6.15 -12.79
C CYS A 70 -18.00 5.11 -13.55
N GLU A 71 -17.34 4.16 -14.22
CA GLU A 71 -17.99 3.07 -14.96
C GLU A 71 -18.64 2.04 -14.01
N THR A 72 -18.06 1.88 -12.82
CA THR A 72 -18.57 0.98 -11.77
C THR A 72 -19.75 1.65 -11.05
N LEU A 73 -19.60 2.94 -10.69
CA LEU A 73 -20.62 3.73 -10.03
C LEU A 73 -21.84 4.01 -10.92
N SER A 74 -21.63 4.29 -12.22
CA SER A 74 -22.75 4.53 -13.14
C SER A 74 -23.62 3.29 -13.28
N ARG A 75 -23.03 2.09 -13.35
CA ARG A 75 -23.80 0.84 -13.34
C ARG A 75 -24.53 0.62 -12.03
N GLN A 76 -23.88 0.88 -10.89
CA GLN A 76 -24.48 0.70 -9.58
C GLN A 76 -25.67 1.64 -9.33
N LEU A 77 -25.56 2.91 -9.74
CA LEU A 77 -26.51 3.95 -9.38
C LEU A 77 -27.59 4.20 -10.43
N LEU A 78 -27.32 3.91 -11.70
CA LEU A 78 -28.20 4.29 -12.81
C LEU A 78 -28.83 3.08 -13.52
N ASP A 79 -28.54 1.85 -13.08
CA ASP A 79 -29.02 0.59 -13.68
C ASP A 79 -28.91 0.57 -15.22
N VAL A 80 -27.82 1.17 -15.73
CA VAL A 80 -27.57 1.28 -17.17
C VAL A 80 -26.85 0.03 -17.62
N SER A 81 -27.44 -0.69 -18.58
CA SER A 81 -26.80 -1.79 -19.31
C SER A 81 -25.72 -1.25 -20.26
N LEU A 82 -24.64 -0.69 -19.70
CA LEU A 82 -23.43 -0.40 -20.45
C LEU A 82 -22.80 -1.72 -20.94
N GLU A 83 -22.01 -1.66 -22.01
CA GLU A 83 -21.20 -2.78 -22.52
C GLU A 83 -20.41 -3.49 -21.39
N LYS A 84 -19.87 -4.68 -21.65
CA LYS A 84 -19.10 -5.42 -20.63
C LYS A 84 -18.05 -4.52 -19.96
N PRO A 85 -17.95 -4.53 -18.61
CA PRO A 85 -17.05 -3.66 -17.89
C PRO A 85 -15.61 -3.86 -18.33
N THR A 86 -14.85 -2.77 -18.46
CA THR A 86 -13.43 -2.84 -18.81
C THR A 86 -12.58 -3.23 -17.59
N ILE A 87 -12.66 -4.51 -17.23
CA ILE A 87 -11.92 -5.07 -16.10
C ILE A 87 -10.53 -5.50 -16.57
N ARG A 88 -9.50 -5.10 -15.82
CA ARG A 88 -8.15 -5.66 -15.96
C ARG A 88 -7.75 -6.44 -14.73
N ARG A 89 -7.09 -7.57 -14.96
CA ARG A 89 -6.65 -8.51 -13.94
C ARG A 89 -5.12 -8.50 -13.86
N LEU A 90 -4.59 -8.18 -12.69
CA LEU A 90 -3.16 -8.15 -12.39
C LEU A 90 -2.83 -9.40 -11.57
N ASN A 91 -2.18 -10.38 -12.22
CA ASN A 91 -1.84 -11.67 -11.64
C ASN A 91 -0.35 -11.74 -11.25
N GLY A 92 -0.05 -12.09 -10.01
CA GLY A 92 1.35 -12.25 -9.58
C GLY A 92 1.63 -12.48 -8.09
N HIS A 93 0.72 -12.05 -7.20
CA HIS A 93 0.80 -12.46 -5.79
C HIS A 93 0.29 -13.88 -5.62
N LYS A 94 0.84 -14.58 -4.61
CA LYS A 94 0.45 -15.95 -4.27
C LYS A 94 -0.50 -16.05 -3.06
N ALA A 95 -0.77 -14.92 -2.41
CA ALA A 95 -1.58 -14.81 -1.22
C ALA A 95 -2.27 -13.43 -1.20
N ALA A 96 -3.09 -13.20 -0.17
CA ALA A 96 -3.90 -12.01 0.00
C ALA A 96 -3.12 -10.71 -0.21
N VAL A 97 -3.64 -9.84 -1.07
CA VAL A 97 -3.07 -8.52 -1.30
C VAL A 97 -3.50 -7.59 -0.17
N THR A 98 -2.59 -7.24 0.71
CA THR A 98 -2.89 -6.44 1.90
C THR A 98 -2.80 -4.94 1.65
N ASN A 99 -1.96 -4.53 0.70
CA ASN A 99 -1.65 -3.13 0.47
C ASN A 99 -1.54 -2.82 -1.02
N LEU A 100 -2.17 -1.71 -1.42
CA LEU A 100 -2.03 -1.10 -2.73
C LEU A 100 -1.51 0.32 -2.54
N PHE A 101 -0.55 0.72 -3.37
CA PHE A 101 0.13 1.99 -3.23
C PHE A 101 0.43 2.59 -4.60
N TYR A 102 -0.05 3.82 -4.84
CA TYR A 102 0.21 4.56 -6.07
C TYR A 102 1.14 5.75 -5.77
N PRO A 103 2.46 5.59 -5.99
CA PRO A 103 3.46 6.57 -5.55
C PRO A 103 3.25 7.98 -6.11
N PHE A 104 2.74 8.10 -7.33
CA PHE A 104 2.58 9.39 -8.01
C PHE A 104 1.57 10.33 -7.31
N GLU A 105 0.51 9.78 -6.70
CA GLU A 105 -0.44 10.60 -5.93
C GLU A 105 0.17 11.20 -4.67
N HIS A 106 1.15 10.51 -4.08
CA HIS A 106 1.88 11.04 -2.92
C HIS A 106 2.92 12.08 -3.33
N HIS A 107 3.59 11.91 -4.46
CA HIS A 107 4.53 12.90 -4.97
C HIS A 107 4.73 12.77 -6.49
N PRO A 108 4.70 13.89 -7.26
CA PRO A 108 4.83 13.88 -8.73
C PRO A 108 6.22 13.49 -9.26
N ARG A 109 7.15 13.10 -8.37
CA ARG A 109 8.52 12.68 -8.75
C ARG A 109 8.56 11.25 -9.28
N PHE A 110 7.54 10.47 -8.95
CA PHE A 110 7.41 9.10 -9.39
C PHE A 110 6.78 9.06 -10.78
N ASP A 111 6.90 7.92 -11.46
CA ASP A 111 6.26 7.75 -12.77
C ASP A 111 4.76 7.44 -12.58
N PRO A 112 3.84 8.19 -13.22
CA PRO A 112 2.39 7.97 -13.13
C PRO A 112 1.95 6.61 -13.68
N GLN A 113 2.82 5.87 -14.36
CA GLN A 113 2.53 4.52 -14.81
C GLN A 113 2.74 3.46 -13.73
N LEU A 114 3.45 3.77 -12.65
CA LEU A 114 3.85 2.78 -11.66
C LEU A 114 2.78 2.61 -10.57
N LEU A 115 2.40 1.37 -10.34
CA LEU A 115 1.60 0.94 -9.20
C LEU A 115 2.43 -0.06 -8.39
N VAL A 116 2.28 -0.02 -7.07
CA VAL A 116 2.96 -0.94 -6.16
C VAL A 116 1.92 -1.68 -5.33
N SER A 117 2.15 -2.98 -5.12
CA SER A 117 1.33 -3.78 -4.23
C SER A 117 2.19 -4.59 -3.27
N GLY A 118 1.66 -4.81 -2.08
CA GLY A 118 2.21 -5.66 -1.04
C GLY A 118 1.19 -6.69 -0.61
N ALA A 119 1.65 -7.88 -0.26
CA ALA A 119 0.79 -9.01 0.07
C ALA A 119 1.36 -9.87 1.20
N ASP A 120 0.56 -10.83 1.62
CA ASP A 120 0.92 -11.88 2.58
C ASP A 120 1.92 -12.89 1.99
N ASP A 121 2.22 -12.83 0.68
CA ASP A 121 3.29 -13.62 0.04
C ASP A 121 4.69 -13.01 0.23
N PHE A 122 4.79 -12.00 1.11
CA PHE A 122 5.99 -11.25 1.52
C PHE A 122 6.61 -10.44 0.39
N ALA A 123 5.95 -10.39 -0.77
CA ALA A 123 6.48 -9.73 -1.93
C ALA A 123 5.91 -8.33 -2.08
N VAL A 124 6.77 -7.46 -2.62
CA VAL A 124 6.35 -6.17 -3.16
C VAL A 124 6.44 -6.25 -4.67
N ILE A 125 5.32 -6.07 -5.36
CA ILE A 125 5.27 -6.14 -6.83
C ILE A 125 5.05 -4.74 -7.40
N VAL A 126 5.84 -4.40 -8.42
CA VAL A 126 5.69 -3.17 -9.20
C VAL A 126 4.99 -3.52 -10.50
N TRP A 127 3.97 -2.75 -10.84
CA TRP A 127 3.10 -2.94 -11.99
C TRP A 127 3.08 -1.68 -12.85
N ASN A 128 2.73 -1.86 -14.12
CA ASN A 128 2.31 -0.77 -14.97
C ASN A 128 0.78 -0.65 -14.93
N ILE A 129 0.25 0.44 -14.39
CA ILE A 129 -1.19 0.68 -14.23
C ILE A 129 -1.92 0.88 -15.57
N ASN A 130 -1.20 1.19 -16.64
CA ASN A 130 -1.78 1.41 -17.97
C ASN A 130 -1.79 0.16 -18.84
N THR A 131 -0.90 -0.79 -18.60
CA THR A 131 -0.86 -2.08 -19.33
C THR A 131 -1.31 -3.26 -18.48
N ALA A 132 -1.48 -3.07 -17.16
CA ALA A 132 -1.68 -4.14 -16.18
C ALA A 132 -0.54 -5.19 -16.15
N ALA A 133 0.63 -4.85 -16.70
CA ALA A 133 1.77 -5.74 -16.73
C ALA A 133 2.53 -5.71 -15.39
N LYS A 134 2.97 -6.88 -14.94
CA LYS A 134 3.94 -7.01 -13.85
C LYS A 134 5.31 -6.58 -14.35
N LEU A 135 5.90 -5.56 -13.74
CA LEU A 135 7.22 -5.05 -14.09
C LEU A 135 8.33 -5.74 -13.29
N TYR A 136 8.15 -5.83 -11.96
CA TYR A 136 9.17 -6.38 -11.08
C TYR A 136 8.58 -6.95 -9.79
N LYS A 137 9.24 -7.92 -9.17
CA LYS A 137 8.84 -8.53 -7.90
C LYS A 137 10.03 -8.52 -6.92
N PHE A 138 9.93 -7.71 -5.88
CA PHE A 138 10.86 -7.72 -4.76
C PHE A 138 10.49 -8.82 -3.77
N THR A 139 11.48 -9.61 -3.36
CA THR A 139 11.36 -10.71 -2.38
C THR A 139 12.43 -10.55 -1.30
N VAL A 140 12.43 -9.38 -0.65
CA VAL A 140 13.44 -9.01 0.36
C VAL A 140 12.95 -9.20 1.79
N HIS A 141 11.64 -9.27 2.00
CA HIS A 141 11.03 -9.44 3.31
C HIS A 141 10.74 -10.92 3.59
N GLY A 142 10.81 -11.30 4.87
CA GLY A 142 10.44 -12.61 5.39
C GLY A 142 9.06 -12.67 6.04
N GLY A 143 8.24 -11.61 5.91
CA GLY A 143 6.89 -11.54 6.46
C GLY A 143 5.96 -10.66 5.64
N PRO A 144 4.64 -10.68 5.94
CA PRO A 144 3.63 -9.90 5.23
C PRO A 144 3.96 -8.42 5.14
N ILE A 145 3.64 -7.80 4.00
CA ILE A 145 3.82 -6.35 3.85
C ILE A 145 2.69 -5.64 4.57
N LEU A 146 3.04 -4.77 5.53
CA LEU A 146 2.08 -4.08 6.39
C LEU A 146 1.70 -2.71 5.86
N ARG A 147 2.65 -1.96 5.29
CA ARG A 147 2.41 -0.60 4.76
C ARG A 147 3.57 -0.12 3.89
N PHE A 148 3.27 0.89 3.08
CA PHE A 148 4.24 1.64 2.27
C PHE A 148 4.34 3.09 2.75
N LEU A 149 5.54 3.66 2.64
CA LEU A 149 5.86 5.04 2.99
C LEU A 149 6.73 5.66 1.88
N VAL A 150 6.72 7.00 1.79
CA VAL A 150 7.53 7.74 0.82
C VAL A 150 8.62 8.51 1.55
N PRO A 151 9.91 8.32 1.20
CA PRO A 151 10.98 9.18 1.69
C PRO A 151 10.77 10.63 1.21
N PRO A 152 11.16 11.66 1.98
CA PRO A 152 11.04 13.06 1.58
C PRO A 152 11.71 13.40 0.24
N ALA A 153 11.30 14.50 -0.40
CA ALA A 153 11.82 14.91 -1.72
C ALA A 153 13.29 15.35 -1.69
N ASN A 154 13.71 15.95 -0.57
CA ASN A 154 15.05 16.48 -0.32
C ASN A 154 16.06 15.40 0.12
N THR A 155 15.74 14.11 0.02
CA THR A 155 16.74 13.04 0.15
C THR A 155 17.64 12.98 -1.10
N SER A 156 18.79 12.31 -0.99
CA SER A 156 19.66 12.00 -2.13
C SER A 156 18.92 11.46 -3.35
N LYS A 157 19.45 11.73 -4.56
CA LYS A 157 18.89 11.29 -5.85
C LYS A 157 18.61 9.79 -5.95
N GLN A 158 19.34 8.97 -5.20
CA GLN A 158 19.11 7.52 -5.16
C GLN A 158 17.90 7.17 -4.30
N ILE A 159 17.79 7.80 -3.13
CA ILE A 159 16.73 7.56 -2.15
C ILE A 159 15.41 8.21 -2.55
N SER A 160 15.45 9.34 -3.26
CA SER A 160 14.25 10.04 -3.73
C SER A 160 13.45 9.24 -4.77
N LYS A 161 14.06 8.23 -5.40
CA LYS A 161 13.37 7.28 -6.29
C LYS A 161 12.84 6.05 -5.55
N CYS A 162 13.12 5.94 -4.26
CA CYS A 162 12.72 4.80 -3.46
C CYS A 162 11.32 4.98 -2.88
N ILE A 163 10.66 3.86 -2.65
CA ILE A 163 9.58 3.72 -1.67
C ILE A 163 10.13 2.97 -0.46
N CYS A 164 9.49 3.15 0.69
CA CYS A 164 9.79 2.42 1.90
C CYS A 164 8.67 1.39 2.12
N SER A 165 9.02 0.12 2.35
CA SER A 165 8.08 -0.92 2.74
C SER A 165 8.40 -1.43 4.14
N VAL A 166 7.36 -1.55 4.96
CA VAL A 166 7.43 -2.10 6.31
C VAL A 166 6.71 -3.43 6.33
N ALA A 167 7.38 -4.46 6.84
CA ALA A 167 6.86 -5.82 6.90
C ALA A 167 6.67 -6.30 8.35
N ALA A 168 5.89 -7.37 8.51
CA ALA A 168 5.57 -7.96 9.81
C ALA A 168 6.71 -8.78 10.42
N ASP A 169 7.79 -9.03 9.65
CA ASP A 169 9.06 -9.59 10.16
C ASP A 169 9.94 -8.53 10.84
N ASN A 170 9.35 -7.38 11.18
CA ASN A 170 9.99 -6.19 11.76
C ASN A 170 11.03 -5.54 10.84
N SER A 171 11.09 -5.90 9.56
CA SER A 171 12.04 -5.27 8.63
C SER A 171 11.44 -4.08 7.88
N VAL A 172 12.31 -3.15 7.52
CA VAL A 172 12.01 -1.99 6.71
C VAL A 172 12.93 -2.04 5.49
N SER A 173 12.41 -1.86 4.29
CA SER A 173 13.25 -1.79 3.09
C SER A 173 13.02 -0.52 2.29
N LEU A 174 14.09 -0.02 1.66
CA LEU A 174 14.03 1.03 0.66
C LEU A 174 14.17 0.39 -0.72
N LEU A 175 13.10 0.48 -1.51
CA LEU A 175 12.99 -0.13 -2.82
C LEU A 175 13.03 0.96 -3.89
N ASN A 176 14.10 1.01 -4.68
CA ASN A 176 14.16 1.89 -5.83
C ASN A 176 13.28 1.30 -6.94
N ILE A 177 12.11 1.90 -7.14
CA ILE A 177 11.11 1.46 -8.11
C ILE A 177 11.38 1.93 -9.53
N ARG A 178 12.39 2.79 -9.75
CA ARG A 178 12.85 3.19 -11.08
C ARG A 178 13.89 2.22 -11.61
N ASP A 179 14.87 1.90 -10.78
CA ASP A 179 16.00 1.04 -11.13
C ASP A 179 15.75 -0.44 -10.76
N MET A 180 14.61 -0.74 -10.14
CA MET A 180 14.16 -2.07 -9.70
C MET A 180 15.18 -2.77 -8.79
N LYS A 181 15.72 -2.02 -7.82
CA LYS A 181 16.75 -2.51 -6.89
C LYS A 181 16.36 -2.21 -5.45
N CYS A 182 16.66 -3.15 -4.56
CA CYS A 182 16.61 -2.89 -3.13
C CYS A 182 17.84 -2.05 -2.75
N ALA A 183 17.61 -0.80 -2.31
CA ALA A 183 18.67 0.10 -1.87
C ALA A 183 19.11 -0.21 -0.44
N LEU A 184 18.16 -0.55 0.44
CA LEU A 184 18.43 -0.86 1.84
C LEU A 184 17.44 -1.90 2.36
N LEU A 185 17.93 -2.84 3.17
CA LEU A 185 17.11 -3.72 4.00
C LEU A 185 17.53 -3.55 5.46
N ALA A 186 16.77 -2.73 6.19
CA ALA A 186 16.88 -2.57 7.63
C ALA A 186 16.14 -3.73 8.32
N SER A 187 16.89 -4.75 8.72
CA SER A 187 16.37 -5.98 9.31
C SER A 187 16.94 -6.22 10.71
N ARG A 188 16.50 -7.30 11.38
CA ARG A 188 16.93 -7.72 12.72
C ARG A 188 16.46 -6.80 13.86
N HIS A 189 15.35 -6.10 13.66
CA HIS A 189 14.70 -5.37 14.73
C HIS A 189 14.00 -6.35 15.69
N PRO A 190 14.29 -6.30 17.01
CA PRO A 190 13.78 -7.28 17.98
C PRO A 190 12.27 -7.15 18.25
N HIS A 191 11.67 -6.01 17.90
CA HIS A 191 10.27 -5.70 18.14
C HIS A 191 9.62 -5.11 16.89
N PRO A 192 8.28 -5.16 16.78
CA PRO A 192 7.54 -4.58 15.64
C PRO A 192 7.84 -3.11 15.40
N VAL A 193 7.91 -2.73 14.13
CA VAL A 193 8.16 -1.35 13.70
C VAL A 193 6.88 -0.53 13.82
N THR A 194 6.86 0.42 14.76
CA THR A 194 5.71 1.28 15.00
C THR A 194 5.73 2.54 14.16
N LEU A 195 6.91 3.14 13.94
CA LEU A 195 7.06 4.39 13.19
C LEU A 195 8.37 4.44 12.40
N VAL A 196 8.34 5.04 11.21
CA VAL A 196 9.54 5.36 10.42
C VAL A 196 9.55 6.86 10.15
N LYS A 197 10.66 7.53 10.47
CA LYS A 197 10.91 8.95 10.20
C LYS A 197 12.21 9.16 9.45
N TRP A 198 12.33 10.32 8.82
CA TRP A 198 13.40 10.63 7.88
C TRP A 198 14.13 11.89 8.31
N ARG A 199 15.45 11.89 8.16
CA ARG A 199 16.30 13.09 8.25
C ARG A 199 17.12 13.19 6.96
N PRO A 200 16.55 13.80 5.92
CA PRO A 200 17.13 13.81 4.57
C PRO A 200 18.50 14.49 4.53
N LEU A 201 18.65 15.64 5.20
CA LEU A 201 19.90 16.41 5.29
C LEU A 201 21.02 15.64 6.01
N ASP A 202 20.64 14.71 6.88
CA ASP A 202 21.58 13.91 7.65
C ASP A 202 21.78 12.49 7.08
N ASP A 203 21.14 12.17 5.96
CA ASP A 203 21.13 10.83 5.35
C ASP A 203 20.65 9.71 6.31
N PHE A 204 19.72 10.03 7.22
CA PHE A 204 19.24 9.08 8.22
C PHE A 204 17.77 8.67 8.03
N MET A 205 17.51 7.40 8.24
CA MET A 205 16.20 6.80 8.46
C MET A 205 16.13 6.31 9.91
N LEU A 206 15.10 6.73 10.63
CA LEU A 206 14.86 6.37 12.01
C LEU A 206 13.68 5.43 12.08
N VAL A 207 13.89 4.30 12.75
CA VAL A 207 12.91 3.23 12.91
C VAL A 207 12.61 3.11 14.40
N ARG A 208 11.41 3.53 14.82
CA ARG A 208 10.90 3.33 16.18
C ARG A 208 10.22 1.97 16.27
N LEU A 209 10.53 1.24 17.32
CA LEU A 209 9.93 -0.05 17.63
C LEU A 209 8.86 0.09 18.72
N ASP A 210 8.12 -0.99 18.93
CA ASP A 210 7.07 -1.09 19.96
C ASP A 210 7.60 -0.93 21.40
N ASP A 211 8.83 -1.37 21.67
CA ASP A 211 9.49 -1.19 22.97
C ASP A 211 9.97 0.25 23.23
N GLY A 212 9.66 1.19 22.34
CA GLY A 212 10.10 2.58 22.40
C GLY A 212 11.54 2.81 21.89
N SER A 213 12.27 1.75 21.54
CA SER A 213 13.63 1.90 21.02
C SER A 213 13.63 2.52 19.63
N VAL A 214 14.56 3.45 19.38
CA VAL A 214 14.80 4.02 18.06
C VAL A 214 16.12 3.51 17.49
N TYR A 215 16.05 2.94 16.29
CA TYR A 215 17.17 2.46 15.51
C TYR A 215 17.45 3.44 14.37
N VAL A 216 18.72 3.73 14.13
CA VAL A 216 19.12 4.69 13.09
C VAL A 216 19.94 4.02 12.01
N TRP A 217 19.49 4.20 10.78
CA TRP A 217 20.08 3.67 9.57
C TRP A 217 20.54 4.81 8.67
N GLN A 218 21.72 4.66 8.09
CA GLN A 218 22.15 5.50 7.00
C GLN A 218 21.47 5.05 5.70
N MET A 219 20.80 5.96 4.98
CA MET A 219 19.99 5.57 3.82
C MET A 219 20.84 5.21 2.60
N GLU A 220 21.87 6.00 2.27
CA GLU A 220 22.70 5.73 1.08
C GLU A 220 23.59 4.50 1.22
N THR A 221 24.27 4.36 2.36
CA THR A 221 25.22 3.27 2.57
C THR A 221 24.56 1.98 3.07
N GLY A 222 23.29 2.08 3.49
CA GLY A 222 22.57 1.01 4.17
C GLY A 222 23.18 0.61 5.51
N LYS A 223 24.09 1.43 6.05
CA LYS A 223 24.86 1.10 7.22
C LYS A 223 24.06 1.34 8.48
N PHE A 224 24.10 0.36 9.38
CA PHE A 224 23.57 0.50 10.71
C PHE A 224 24.52 1.33 11.58
N ILE A 225 24.02 2.44 12.15
CA ILE A 225 24.90 3.37 12.89
C ILE A 225 24.85 3.14 14.40
N TYR A 226 23.67 2.88 15.00
CA TYR A 226 23.61 2.72 16.45
C TYR A 226 22.40 1.92 16.96
N PRO A 227 22.59 1.09 18.02
CA PRO A 227 21.59 0.12 18.46
C PRO A 227 20.43 0.61 19.33
N ARG A 228 20.46 1.82 19.89
CA ARG A 228 19.35 2.28 20.75
C ARG A 228 19.53 3.70 21.21
N ILE A 229 18.49 4.51 21.03
CA ILE A 229 18.32 5.78 21.75
C ILE A 229 16.97 5.68 22.47
N SER A 230 16.97 5.33 23.76
CA SER A 230 15.71 5.12 24.52
C SER A 230 15.18 6.39 25.20
N VAL A 231 16.06 7.24 25.77
CA VAL A 231 15.64 8.44 26.52
C VAL A 231 15.59 9.69 25.63
N VAL A 232 16.43 9.75 24.58
CA VAL A 232 16.48 10.89 23.62
C VAL A 232 15.62 10.62 22.37
N GLY A 233 14.92 9.47 22.31
CA GLY A 233 14.22 9.01 21.10
C GLY A 233 13.09 9.92 20.65
N GLU A 234 12.32 10.47 21.60
CA GLU A 234 11.23 11.43 21.32
C GLU A 234 11.76 12.77 20.80
N GLU A 235 12.78 13.34 21.45
CA GLU A 235 13.39 14.59 20.99
C GLU A 235 14.05 14.46 19.61
N VAL A 236 14.73 13.33 19.37
CA VAL A 236 15.33 13.04 18.06
C VAL A 236 14.25 12.94 16.99
N LEU A 237 13.11 12.30 17.31
CA LEU A 237 12.01 12.14 16.36
C LEU A 237 11.25 13.45 16.11
N ALA A 238 11.07 14.29 17.14
CA ALA A 238 10.56 15.65 16.98
C ALA A 238 11.48 16.50 16.09
N ALA A 239 12.80 16.40 16.28
CA ALA A 239 13.78 17.10 15.45
C ALA A 239 13.83 16.60 13.99
N CYS A 240 13.23 15.45 13.67
CA CYS A 240 13.11 14.99 12.28
C CYS A 240 12.04 15.78 11.52
N ASP A 241 10.94 16.11 12.18
CA ASP A 241 9.82 16.82 11.55
C ASP A 241 10.21 18.23 11.08
N GLU A 242 11.15 18.86 11.78
CA GLU A 242 11.68 20.18 11.43
C GLU A 242 12.48 20.20 10.12
N GLN A 243 12.95 19.06 9.61
CA GLN A 243 13.77 18.98 8.39
C GLN A 243 12.99 18.59 7.13
N ILE A 244 11.71 18.21 7.27
CA ILE A 244 10.87 17.83 6.13
C ILE A 244 10.44 19.13 5.41
N GLY A 245 11.02 19.41 4.24
CA GLY A 245 10.71 20.59 3.43
C GLY A 245 11.77 21.71 3.41
N ARG A 246 12.92 21.53 4.08
CA ARG A 246 14.06 22.45 3.97
C ARG A 246 14.99 22.01 2.82
N GLU A 247 15.38 22.94 1.95
CA GLU A 247 16.40 22.75 0.91
C GLU A 247 17.82 22.94 1.47
N GLU A 248 18.86 22.45 0.77
CA GLU A 248 20.28 22.63 1.10
C GLU A 248 20.71 24.10 0.94
N GLY A 249 20.18 24.98 1.79
CA GLY A 249 20.58 26.38 1.91
C GLY A 249 21.05 26.65 3.32
N THR A 250 22.31 27.06 3.43
CA THR A 250 23.04 27.55 4.62
C THR A 250 22.20 27.72 5.88
N ASP A 251 22.37 26.86 6.88
CA ASP A 251 22.05 27.23 8.27
C ASP A 251 22.95 26.45 9.24
N GLU A 252 24.00 27.14 9.71
CA GLU A 252 24.62 26.92 11.02
C GLU A 252 23.71 27.47 12.14
N VAL A 253 22.41 27.18 12.09
CA VAL A 253 21.48 27.53 13.16
C VAL A 253 21.46 26.37 14.14
N ALA A 254 21.70 26.71 15.41
CA ALA A 254 21.92 25.81 16.55
C ALA A 254 21.08 24.52 16.45
N ALA A 255 21.76 23.43 16.10
CA ALA A 255 21.12 22.13 16.03
C ALA A 255 20.73 21.70 17.46
N PRO A 256 19.47 21.28 17.73
CA PRO A 256 19.09 20.66 19.00
C PRO A 256 20.14 19.66 19.51
N GLN A 257 20.33 19.54 20.83
CA GLN A 257 21.38 18.68 21.41
C GLN A 257 21.33 17.24 20.89
N ALA A 258 20.13 16.74 20.61
CA ALA A 258 19.88 15.48 19.92
C ALA A 258 20.59 15.38 18.55
N ILE A 259 20.60 16.46 17.75
CA ILE A 259 21.28 16.53 16.45
C ILE A 259 22.80 16.55 16.62
N VAL A 260 23.32 17.26 17.62
CA VAL A 260 24.75 17.23 17.95
C VAL A 260 25.17 15.83 18.38
N LEU A 261 24.35 15.14 19.19
CA LEU A 261 24.56 13.74 19.56
C LEU A 261 24.57 12.83 18.33
N MET A 262 23.62 13.00 17.41
CA MET A 262 23.57 12.21 16.17
C MET A 262 24.75 12.48 15.23
N ARG A 263 25.17 13.74 15.08
CA ARG A 263 26.37 14.12 14.31
C ARG A 263 27.64 13.57 14.96
N THR A 264 27.77 13.62 16.28
CA THR A 264 28.93 13.03 17.00
C THR A 264 28.97 11.51 16.90
N LEU A 265 27.81 10.83 16.91
CA LEU A 265 27.70 9.40 16.62
C LEU A 265 28.13 9.07 15.18
N ARG A 266 27.80 9.92 14.20
CA ARG A 266 28.27 9.78 12.81
C ARG A 266 29.80 9.73 12.75
N TYR A 267 30.47 10.69 13.39
CA TYR A 267 31.94 10.74 13.42
C TYR A 267 32.56 9.52 14.12
N ARG A 268 32.04 9.14 15.29
CA ARG A 268 32.53 7.95 16.01
C ARG A 268 32.33 6.65 15.24
N GLY A 269 31.21 6.51 14.54
CA GLY A 269 30.93 5.38 13.66
C GLY A 269 31.90 5.30 12.48
N MET A 270 32.30 6.44 11.90
CA MET A 270 33.30 6.49 10.83
C MET A 270 34.70 6.11 11.32
N ASP A 271 35.10 6.53 12.52
CA ASP A 271 36.41 6.19 13.09
C ASP A 271 36.53 4.71 13.46
N MET A 272 35.47 4.12 14.04
CA MET A 272 35.43 2.68 14.29
C MET A 272 35.58 1.85 13.01
N VAL A 273 35.03 2.33 11.90
CA VAL A 273 35.10 1.66 10.59
C VAL A 273 36.49 1.75 9.99
N ARG A 274 37.20 2.87 10.19
CA ARG A 274 38.61 3.00 9.80
C ARG A 274 39.50 2.03 10.60
N HIS A 275 39.25 1.88 11.89
CA HIS A 275 39.98 0.93 12.73
C HIS A 275 39.70 -0.53 12.37
N LEU A 276 38.46 -0.89 12.04
CA LEU A 276 38.11 -2.23 11.56
C LEU A 276 38.59 -2.51 10.13
N GLY A 277 38.71 -1.49 9.27
CA GLY A 277 39.30 -1.63 7.94
C GLY A 277 40.84 -1.74 7.94
N ALA A 278 41.49 -1.20 8.97
CA ALA A 278 42.93 -1.29 9.17
C ALA A 278 43.38 -2.61 9.84
N SER A 279 42.46 -3.42 10.38
CA SER A 279 42.78 -4.72 10.98
C SER A 279 42.72 -5.90 9.99
N PHE A 280 42.56 -5.63 8.68
CA PHE A 280 42.54 -6.65 7.61
C PHE A 280 43.63 -6.45 6.54
N TYR A 281 44.71 -5.74 6.88
CA TYR A 281 45.95 -5.72 6.09
C TYR A 281 47.13 -6.19 6.94
#